data_AF-A0A1V4V6S2-F1
#
_entry.id   AF-A0A1V4V6S2-F1
#
_cell.length_a   1.000
_cell.length_b   1.000
_cell.length_c   1.000
_cell.angle_alpha   90.00
_cell.angle_beta   90.00
_cell.angle_gamma   90.00
#
_symmetry.space_group_name_H-M   'P 1'
#
loop_
_entity.id
_entity.type
_entity.pdbx_description
1 polymer ?
#
loop_
_entity_poly.entity_id
_entity_poly.type
_entity_poly.pdbx_seq_one_letter_code
_entity_poly.pdbx_strand_id
1 'polypeptide(L)'
;MDFYVTAPGRSFDRAHPEHYLVEDLDWTLRRYKMVDSFRPRQLDLTVERRVPIAKMSEVLAVEDGKPIFRGYVERLARADKTKKTFTVLGIEGLLARRYAPRFNHSFTGEKLSDLFKDAYDAGSIDPGLIFSANSLMPIATAFTKHDAAKSIIKLAGWGSKSRIGDSPTIYYAGANGLAAFTERSALADLDTYDNSYYQNTVDLYLRAAAVAGRRYYTQGGVWVPNAFDTKIRMGDQDSPTTALQGALQTAYNEIAGLLFNLAQAHGYYMRFRDSWDYTYLDLSTSEGEGETDGLYDLSEADLLTYEATATSKPAVQALMGIGDGNQYYTKCDPDQAGLWLWDKYEVEYGYRDTDGILIPYTDAEFAARANDTIKTVSTARPLILQPGDFLKLSMENEPSEILSAYLIEQSKKGSLRLQLGARSPDFVDMWRARASPEEGYIDYYMMECYSEITGSCEFQISDLTHASCTGGTMTFAVPSGCKTSVDRPRITLDISIDLDGYLKTTYGRWEVIAQVGGSSGDFSWLGSWMLGDPCPTMDVTDKVTEGVDNVLTFYADLFGDVGGAHSDCTGHPTANVSATMRFWKRLFEP
;
A
#
# COMPACT_ATOMS: atom_id res chain seq x y z
N MET A 1 -32.34 -8.05 -7.78
CA MET A 1 -31.20 -7.56 -7.00
C MET A 1 -31.71 -6.71 -5.86
N ASP A 2 -31.27 -7.03 -4.65
CA ASP A 2 -31.62 -6.36 -3.42
C ASP A 2 -30.45 -5.49 -2.94
N PHE A 3 -30.74 -4.31 -2.39
CA PHE A 3 -29.72 -3.40 -1.86
C PHE A 3 -29.94 -3.18 -0.37
N TYR A 4 -28.92 -3.50 0.42
CA TYR A 4 -28.89 -3.24 1.85
C TYR A 4 -27.95 -2.08 2.13
N VAL A 5 -28.43 -1.07 2.87
CA VAL A 5 -27.65 0.14 3.18
C VAL A 5 -27.60 0.35 4.68
N THR A 6 -26.39 0.59 5.20
CA THR A 6 -26.19 0.92 6.62
C THR A 6 -26.51 2.38 6.91
N ALA A 7 -26.89 2.66 8.16
CA ALA A 7 -26.91 4.04 8.64
C ALA A 7 -25.50 4.65 8.64
N PRO A 8 -25.35 5.98 8.46
CA PRO A 8 -24.05 6.63 8.43
C PRO A 8 -23.24 6.33 9.69
N GLY A 9 -22.00 5.90 9.52
CA GLY A 9 -21.09 5.57 10.63
C GLY A 9 -21.29 4.18 11.25
N ARG A 10 -22.15 3.33 10.67
CA ARG A 10 -22.33 1.93 11.10
C ARG A 10 -21.84 0.95 10.03
N SER A 11 -21.34 -0.19 10.48
CA SER A 11 -20.95 -1.32 9.61
C SER A 11 -22.08 -2.34 9.46
N PHE A 12 -22.05 -3.08 8.37
CA PHE A 12 -22.97 -4.20 8.16
C PHE A 12 -22.74 -5.29 9.22
N ASP A 13 -23.81 -5.69 9.90
CA ASP A 13 -23.85 -6.82 10.84
C ASP A 13 -25.17 -7.56 10.62
N ARG A 14 -25.09 -8.86 10.30
CA ARG A 14 -26.25 -9.72 10.05
C ARG A 14 -27.09 -9.93 11.32
N ALA A 15 -26.50 -9.78 12.50
CA ALA A 15 -27.18 -9.95 13.79
C ALA A 15 -27.90 -8.68 14.28
N HIS A 16 -27.69 -7.51 13.66
CA HIS A 16 -28.30 -6.24 14.04
C HIS A 16 -29.08 -5.61 12.87
N PRO A 17 -30.42 -5.56 12.93
CA PRO A 17 -31.29 -5.37 11.76
C PRO A 17 -31.51 -3.89 11.38
N GLU A 18 -30.50 -3.04 11.50
CA GLU A 18 -30.60 -1.63 11.11
C GLU A 18 -30.19 -1.39 9.64
N HIS A 19 -30.51 -2.34 8.76
CA HIS A 19 -30.35 -2.22 7.32
C HIS A 19 -31.69 -1.89 6.69
N TYR A 20 -31.72 -0.91 5.80
CA TYR A 20 -32.92 -0.64 5.01
C TYR A 20 -32.77 -1.31 3.65
N LEU A 21 -33.69 -2.20 3.32
CA LEU A 21 -33.85 -2.71 1.96
C LEU A 21 -34.34 -1.54 1.09
N VAL A 22 -33.62 -1.27 0.01
CA VAL A 22 -34.02 -0.23 -0.94
C VAL A 22 -34.42 -0.89 -2.26
N GLU A 23 -35.73 -0.94 -2.49
CA GLU A 23 -36.32 -1.53 -3.68
C GLU A 23 -36.49 -0.51 -4.83
N ASP A 24 -36.68 -1.00 -6.05
CA ASP A 24 -37.02 -0.21 -7.24
C ASP A 24 -36.04 0.89 -7.68
N LEU A 25 -34.77 0.78 -7.28
CA LEU A 25 -33.72 1.71 -7.69
C LEU A 25 -33.34 1.56 -9.16
N ASP A 26 -32.86 2.65 -9.77
CA ASP A 26 -32.08 2.57 -11.01
C ASP A 26 -30.60 2.45 -10.66
N TRP A 27 -29.92 1.52 -11.31
CA TRP A 27 -28.56 1.14 -10.92
C TRP A 27 -27.72 0.63 -12.10
N THR A 28 -26.42 0.88 -11.98
CA THR A 28 -25.39 0.35 -12.87
C THR A 28 -24.20 -0.08 -12.04
N LEU A 29 -23.87 -1.37 -12.07
CA LEU A 29 -22.70 -1.96 -11.44
C LEU A 29 -21.62 -2.18 -12.50
N ARG A 30 -20.42 -1.65 -12.25
CA ARG A 30 -19.22 -1.82 -13.09
C ARG A 30 -18.13 -2.53 -12.31
N ARG A 31 -17.64 -3.61 -12.89
CA ARG A 31 -16.54 -4.41 -12.34
C ARG A 31 -15.39 -4.43 -13.35
N TYR A 32 -14.18 -4.24 -12.85
CA TYR A 32 -12.99 -4.02 -13.66
C TYR A 32 -11.94 -5.08 -13.33
N LYS A 33 -11.30 -5.63 -14.36
CA LYS A 33 -10.07 -6.40 -14.22
C LYS A 33 -8.93 -5.45 -13.84
N MET A 34 -8.08 -5.87 -12.92
CA MET A 34 -6.87 -5.12 -12.55
C MET A 34 -5.73 -5.58 -13.45
N VAL A 35 -5.26 -4.69 -14.34
CA VAL A 35 -4.22 -5.02 -15.34
C VAL A 35 -3.00 -4.12 -15.24
N ASP A 36 -3.20 -2.80 -15.19
CA ASP A 36 -2.08 -1.84 -15.09
C ASP A 36 -2.12 -0.99 -13.82
N SER A 37 -3.26 -0.98 -13.12
CA SER A 37 -3.42 -0.24 -11.88
C SER A 37 -4.58 -0.78 -11.06
N PHE A 38 -4.54 -0.51 -9.77
CA PHE A 38 -5.65 -0.78 -8.88
C PHE A 38 -6.87 0.10 -9.23
N ARG A 39 -7.98 -0.54 -9.60
CA ARG A 39 -9.26 0.14 -9.89
C ARG A 39 -10.40 -0.49 -9.09
N PRO A 40 -11.02 0.25 -8.15
CA PRO A 40 -12.15 -0.27 -7.40
C PRO A 40 -13.38 -0.41 -8.29
N ARG A 41 -14.20 -1.42 -8.00
CA ARG A 41 -15.53 -1.61 -8.59
C ARG A 41 -16.41 -0.41 -8.25
N GLN A 42 -17.38 -0.11 -9.10
CA GLN A 42 -18.23 1.06 -8.94
C GLN A 42 -19.70 0.69 -9.15
N LEU A 43 -20.55 1.13 -8.24
CA LEU A 43 -22.00 1.03 -8.35
C LEU A 43 -22.58 2.45 -8.33
N ASP A 44 -23.27 2.82 -9.41
CA ASP A 44 -24.08 4.04 -9.42
C ASP A 44 -25.51 3.69 -9.04
N LEU A 45 -26.04 4.35 -8.02
CA LEU A 45 -27.42 4.18 -7.52
C LEU A 45 -28.20 5.46 -7.65
N THR A 46 -29.35 5.42 -8.32
CA THR A 46 -30.30 6.53 -8.35
C THR A 46 -31.54 6.17 -7.55
N VAL A 47 -31.80 6.96 -6.51
CA VAL A 47 -32.84 6.70 -5.51
C VAL A 47 -33.73 7.92 -5.28
N GLU A 48 -34.90 7.69 -4.70
CA GLU A 48 -35.75 8.80 -4.25
C GLU A 48 -35.07 9.63 -3.17
N ARG A 49 -35.27 10.94 -3.19
CA ARG A 49 -34.59 11.88 -2.30
C ARG A 49 -34.80 11.57 -0.80
N ARG A 50 -35.93 10.96 -0.44
CA ARG A 50 -36.31 10.63 0.94
C ARG A 50 -35.53 9.47 1.56
N VAL A 51 -34.86 8.61 0.76
CA VAL A 51 -34.10 7.47 1.30
C VAL A 51 -32.88 8.00 2.07
N PRO A 52 -32.66 7.69 3.35
CA PRO A 52 -31.67 8.34 4.20
C PRO A 52 -30.21 7.84 4.02
N ILE A 53 -29.76 7.70 2.78
CA ILE A 53 -28.37 7.34 2.44
C ILE A 53 -27.47 8.58 2.53
N ALA A 54 -26.32 8.47 3.22
CA ALA A 54 -25.31 9.52 3.33
C ALA A 54 -23.92 9.05 2.85
N LYS A 55 -22.96 9.99 2.76
CA LYS A 55 -21.56 9.68 2.46
C LYS A 55 -20.98 8.71 3.51
N MET A 56 -20.13 7.78 3.07
CA MET A 56 -19.55 6.69 3.88
C MET A 56 -20.56 5.66 4.41
N SER A 57 -21.82 5.70 3.99
CA SER A 57 -22.74 4.57 4.26
C SER A 57 -22.26 3.36 3.47
N GLU A 58 -22.32 2.19 4.08
CA GLU A 58 -21.99 0.93 3.43
C GLU A 58 -23.19 0.43 2.63
N VAL A 59 -22.93 -0.15 1.46
CA VAL A 59 -23.93 -0.66 0.53
C VAL A 59 -23.54 -2.08 0.15
N LEU A 60 -24.46 -3.02 0.34
CA LEU A 60 -24.34 -4.41 -0.09
C LEU A 60 -25.40 -4.70 -1.15
N ALA A 61 -24.97 -5.09 -2.34
CA ALA A 61 -25.87 -5.55 -3.41
C ALA A 61 -25.89 -7.09 -3.45
N VAL A 62 -27.09 -7.66 -3.46
CA VAL A 62 -27.34 -9.09 -3.39
C VAL A 62 -28.19 -9.52 -4.57
N GLU A 63 -27.76 -10.56 -5.27
CA GLU A 63 -28.48 -11.18 -6.38
C GLU A 63 -28.63 -12.67 -6.08
N ASP A 64 -29.86 -13.19 -6.17
CA ASP A 64 -30.21 -14.58 -5.84
C ASP A 64 -29.67 -15.05 -4.48
N GLY A 65 -29.72 -14.18 -3.47
CA GLY A 65 -29.25 -14.45 -2.11
C GLY A 65 -27.73 -14.44 -1.94
N LYS A 66 -26.97 -14.12 -2.99
CA LYS A 66 -25.51 -14.02 -2.97
C LYS A 66 -25.07 -12.55 -3.05
N PRO A 67 -24.21 -12.07 -2.15
CA PRO A 67 -23.55 -10.78 -2.31
C PRO A 67 -22.71 -10.76 -3.58
N ILE A 68 -22.88 -9.73 -4.40
CA ILE A 68 -22.09 -9.54 -5.62
C ILE A 68 -21.35 -8.21 -5.68
N PHE A 69 -21.64 -7.32 -4.72
CA PHE A 69 -20.95 -6.06 -4.55
C PHE A 69 -21.06 -5.59 -3.09
N ARG A 70 -19.94 -5.21 -2.49
CA ARG A 70 -19.89 -4.44 -1.24
C ARG A 70 -19.11 -3.15 -1.46
N GLY A 71 -19.67 -2.04 -1.04
CA GLY A 71 -19.04 -0.74 -1.23
C GLY A 71 -19.44 0.30 -0.19
N TYR A 72 -18.91 1.51 -0.35
CA TYR A 72 -19.26 2.68 0.45
C TYR A 72 -19.62 3.86 -0.45
N VAL A 73 -20.54 4.69 0.02
CA VAL A 73 -20.98 5.90 -0.69
C VAL A 73 -19.85 6.93 -0.69
N GLU A 74 -19.16 7.09 -1.82
CA GLU A 74 -18.08 8.07 -1.97
C GLU A 74 -18.65 9.46 -2.27
N ARG A 75 -19.57 9.53 -3.24
CA ARG A 75 -20.09 10.79 -3.77
C ARG A 75 -21.61 10.78 -3.81
N LEU A 76 -22.18 11.93 -3.46
CA LEU A 76 -23.59 12.25 -3.61
C LEU A 76 -23.72 13.36 -4.66
N ALA A 77 -24.50 13.10 -5.70
CA ALA A 77 -24.89 14.09 -6.68
C ALA A 77 -26.42 14.26 -6.67
N ARG A 78 -26.89 15.50 -6.79
CA ARG A 78 -28.32 15.75 -6.97
C ARG A 78 -28.66 15.52 -8.44
N ALA A 79 -29.44 14.48 -8.73
CA ALA A 79 -29.92 14.20 -10.08
C ALA A 79 -31.02 15.18 -10.47
N ASP A 80 -32.03 15.37 -9.61
CA ASP A 80 -33.12 16.33 -9.83
C ASP A 80 -33.82 16.78 -8.51
N LYS A 81 -35.05 17.28 -8.58
CA LYS A 81 -35.82 17.73 -7.40
C LYS A 81 -36.34 16.57 -6.54
N THR A 82 -36.51 15.40 -7.13
CA THR A 82 -37.15 14.18 -6.60
C THR A 82 -36.19 13.02 -6.38
N LYS A 83 -35.06 12.99 -7.10
CA LYS A 83 -34.07 11.92 -7.09
C LYS A 83 -32.67 12.42 -6.75
N LYS A 84 -31.88 11.52 -6.18
CA LYS A 84 -30.45 11.70 -5.93
C LYS A 84 -29.68 10.49 -6.47
N THR A 85 -28.48 10.75 -6.97
CA THR A 85 -27.58 9.71 -7.48
C THR A 85 -26.36 9.61 -6.57
N PHE A 86 -26.02 8.38 -6.22
CA PHE A 86 -24.85 8.04 -5.45
C PHE A 86 -23.86 7.31 -6.35
N THR A 87 -22.60 7.67 -6.22
CA THR A 87 -21.50 6.82 -6.69
C THR A 87 -20.96 6.10 -5.47
N VAL A 88 -21.07 4.77 -5.52
CA VAL A 88 -20.60 3.85 -4.49
C VAL A 88 -19.36 3.16 -5.02
N LEU A 89 -18.25 3.24 -4.29
CA LEU A 89 -17.03 2.53 -4.64
C LEU A 89 -16.97 1.22 -3.85
N GLY A 90 -16.44 0.16 -4.46
CA GLY A 90 -16.18 -1.10 -3.78
C GLY A 90 -15.28 -0.89 -2.56
N ILE A 91 -15.43 -1.71 -1.53
CA ILE A 91 -14.65 -1.53 -0.29
C ILE A 91 -13.14 -1.67 -0.48
N GLU A 92 -12.72 -2.39 -1.53
CA GLU A 92 -11.33 -2.43 -1.98
C GLU A 92 -10.77 -1.02 -2.24
N GLY A 93 -11.59 -0.06 -2.63
CA GLY A 93 -11.21 1.35 -2.77
C GLY A 93 -10.72 2.01 -1.47
N LEU A 94 -10.96 1.41 -0.30
CA LEU A 94 -10.39 1.87 0.96
C LEU A 94 -8.90 1.52 1.11
N LEU A 95 -8.40 0.45 0.49
CA LEU A 95 -6.96 0.11 0.49
C LEU A 95 -6.14 1.22 -0.19
N ALA A 96 -6.71 1.85 -1.22
CA ALA A 96 -6.10 2.99 -1.91
C ALA A 96 -6.07 4.28 -1.04
N ARG A 97 -6.67 4.24 0.14
CA ARG A 97 -6.67 5.31 1.15
C ARG A 97 -5.96 4.88 2.43
N ARG A 98 -5.17 3.80 2.35
CA ARG A 98 -4.34 3.28 3.42
C ARG A 98 -2.89 3.28 2.97
N TYR A 99 -2.01 3.61 3.89
CA TYR A 99 -0.60 3.75 3.63
C TYR A 99 0.16 2.82 4.57
N ALA A 100 1.11 2.07 4.02
CA ALA A 100 2.00 1.24 4.82
C ALA A 100 2.85 2.17 5.70
N PRO A 101 3.19 1.80 6.94
CA PRO A 101 4.20 2.53 7.68
C PRO A 101 5.55 2.37 7.00
N ARG A 102 6.56 3.13 7.41
CA ARG A 102 7.92 2.74 7.05
C ARG A 102 8.25 1.43 7.76
N PHE A 103 8.34 0.33 7.02
CA PHE A 103 8.58 -0.98 7.58
C PHE A 103 9.43 -1.82 6.62
N ASN A 104 10.41 -2.53 7.17
CA ASN A 104 11.19 -3.51 6.42
C ASN A 104 10.56 -4.89 6.63
N HIS A 105 9.92 -5.38 5.57
CA HIS A 105 9.25 -6.67 5.50
C HIS A 105 10.16 -7.77 4.95
N SER A 106 11.44 -7.75 5.33
CA SER A 106 12.41 -8.69 4.78
C SER A 106 13.14 -9.44 5.85
N PHE A 107 12.77 -10.71 5.94
CA PHE A 107 13.55 -11.74 6.59
C PHE A 107 13.65 -12.93 5.63
N THR A 108 14.84 -13.54 5.54
CA THR A 108 15.05 -14.71 4.68
C THR A 108 13.99 -15.79 4.98
N GLY A 109 13.23 -16.19 3.96
CA GLY A 109 12.22 -17.26 4.07
C GLY A 109 10.78 -16.80 4.29
N GLU A 110 10.50 -15.49 4.28
CA GLU A 110 9.13 -14.98 4.26
C GLU A 110 8.41 -15.33 2.95
N LYS A 111 7.12 -15.61 3.08
CA LYS A 111 6.25 -15.97 1.96
C LYS A 111 5.40 -14.79 1.56
N LEU A 112 4.98 -14.77 0.30
CA LEU A 112 4.02 -13.78 -0.18
C LEU A 112 2.73 -13.75 0.68
N SER A 113 2.30 -14.90 1.21
CA SER A 113 1.16 -14.99 2.13
C SER A 113 1.38 -14.25 3.46
N ASP A 114 2.61 -14.21 3.98
CA ASP A 114 2.95 -13.51 5.22
C ASP A 114 2.83 -11.98 5.05
N LEU A 115 3.12 -11.47 3.85
CA LEU A 115 2.90 -10.06 3.50
C LEU A 115 1.42 -9.73 3.31
N PHE A 116 0.62 -10.64 2.76
CA PHE A 116 -0.77 -10.37 2.42
C PHE A 116 -1.74 -10.62 3.58
N LYS A 117 -1.29 -11.24 4.66
CA LYS A 117 -2.17 -11.61 5.79
C LYS A 117 -2.95 -10.43 6.37
N ASP A 118 -4.14 -10.75 6.83
CA ASP A 118 -5.14 -9.87 7.42
C ASP A 118 -5.22 -9.96 8.95
N ALA A 119 -4.46 -10.88 9.54
CA ALA A 119 -4.28 -11.04 10.97
C ALA A 119 -2.79 -11.09 11.33
N TYR A 120 -2.47 -10.64 12.54
CA TYR A 120 -1.11 -10.71 13.08
C TYR A 120 -0.98 -11.88 14.06
N ASP A 121 -0.09 -12.82 13.74
CA ASP A 121 0.32 -13.89 14.65
C ASP A 121 1.45 -13.40 15.56
N ALA A 122 1.26 -13.52 16.87
CA ALA A 122 2.26 -13.12 17.84
C ALA A 122 3.57 -13.89 17.61
N GLY A 123 4.66 -13.17 17.36
CA GLY A 123 5.98 -13.74 17.04
C GLY A 123 6.29 -13.79 15.53
N SER A 124 5.35 -13.43 14.66
CA SER A 124 5.67 -13.13 13.27
C SER A 124 6.37 -11.76 13.18
N ILE A 125 7.38 -11.65 12.33
CA ILE A 125 8.12 -10.40 12.18
C ILE A 125 7.31 -9.40 11.35
N ASP A 126 6.60 -9.90 10.33
CA ASP A 126 5.75 -9.09 9.49
C ASP A 126 4.37 -8.81 10.10
N PRO A 127 3.89 -7.56 10.07
CA PRO A 127 2.53 -7.24 10.48
C PRO A 127 1.50 -7.71 9.44
N GLY A 128 1.87 -7.84 8.16
CA GLY A 128 0.95 -8.01 7.05
C GLY A 128 0.37 -6.68 6.56
N LEU A 129 0.23 -6.52 5.25
CA LEU A 129 -0.27 -5.32 4.58
C LEU A 129 -1.78 -5.15 4.78
N ILE A 130 -2.57 -6.22 4.69
CA ILE A 130 -4.02 -6.15 4.94
C ILE A 130 -4.28 -5.88 6.43
N PHE A 131 -3.57 -6.58 7.32
CA PHE A 131 -3.65 -6.30 8.75
C PHE A 131 -3.30 -4.84 9.07
N SER A 132 -2.23 -4.31 8.45
CA SER A 132 -1.84 -2.90 8.61
C SER A 132 -2.92 -1.95 8.08
N ALA A 133 -3.51 -2.22 6.92
CA ALA A 133 -4.63 -1.43 6.39
C ALA A 133 -5.84 -1.37 7.34
N ASN A 134 -6.09 -2.46 8.07
CA ASN A 134 -7.21 -2.59 9.00
C ASN A 134 -6.92 -2.06 10.40
N SER A 135 -5.65 -1.98 10.81
CA SER A 135 -5.28 -1.86 12.23
C SER A 135 -4.33 -0.71 12.55
N LEU A 136 -3.55 -0.23 11.58
CA LEU A 136 -2.57 0.82 11.81
C LEU A 136 -3.25 2.16 12.12
N MET A 137 -2.91 2.75 13.27
CA MET A 137 -3.28 4.13 13.56
C MET A 137 -2.63 5.08 12.55
N PRO A 138 -3.33 6.14 12.10
CA PRO A 138 -2.76 7.11 11.16
C PRO A 138 -1.38 7.59 11.60
N ILE A 139 -0.45 7.61 10.64
CA ILE A 139 0.93 8.03 10.88
C ILE A 139 0.95 9.50 11.28
N ALA A 140 1.88 9.86 12.17
CA ALA A 140 1.95 11.19 12.77
C ALA A 140 0.65 11.64 13.49
N THR A 141 -0.12 10.69 14.05
CA THR A 141 -1.24 11.02 14.94
C THR A 141 -0.77 11.96 16.05
N ALA A 142 -1.47 13.08 16.22
CA ALA A 142 -1.12 14.08 17.21
C ALA A 142 -1.13 13.49 18.63
N PHE A 143 -0.03 13.67 19.35
CA PHE A 143 0.13 13.23 20.73
C PHE A 143 0.73 14.37 21.56
N THR A 144 0.58 14.26 22.88
CA THR A 144 1.28 15.13 23.85
C THR A 144 2.13 14.27 24.76
N LYS A 145 3.28 14.78 25.20
CA LYS A 145 4.07 14.11 26.24
C LYS A 145 3.37 14.33 27.58
N HIS A 146 2.76 13.27 28.12
CA HIS A 146 2.15 13.32 29.45
C HIS A 146 3.22 13.41 30.53
N ASP A 147 4.25 12.57 30.40
CA ASP A 147 5.48 12.62 31.19
C ASP A 147 6.67 12.32 30.26
N ALA A 148 7.48 13.34 30.00
CA ALA A 148 8.63 13.23 29.11
C ALA A 148 9.78 12.42 29.71
N ALA A 149 9.96 12.44 31.03
CA ALA A 149 11.02 11.69 31.71
C ALA A 149 10.72 10.19 31.70
N LYS A 150 9.44 9.81 31.76
CA LYS A 150 8.98 8.42 31.76
C LYS A 150 8.54 7.91 30.39
N SER A 151 8.69 8.71 29.33
CA SER A 151 8.26 8.37 27.96
C SER A 151 6.76 8.00 27.86
N ILE A 152 5.91 8.66 28.65
CA ILE A 152 4.46 8.45 28.60
C ILE A 152 3.85 9.48 27.65
N ILE A 153 3.14 9.00 26.64
CA ILE A 153 2.40 9.84 25.69
C ILE A 153 0.91 9.77 25.95
N LYS A 154 0.22 10.85 25.60
CA LYS A 154 -1.24 10.95 25.60
C LYS A 154 -1.73 11.21 24.17
N LEU A 155 -2.61 10.35 23.70
CA LEU A 155 -3.35 10.45 22.45
C LEU A 155 -4.76 10.95 22.77
N ALA A 156 -4.98 12.25 22.58
CA ALA A 156 -6.24 12.90 22.96
C ALA A 156 -7.39 12.50 22.03
N GLY A 157 -8.55 12.15 22.57
CA GLY A 157 -9.71 11.71 21.79
C GLY A 157 -9.64 10.27 21.28
N TRP A 158 -8.59 9.54 21.67
CA TRP A 158 -8.36 8.14 21.30
C TRP A 158 -8.71 7.17 22.43
N GLY A 159 -9.51 7.55 23.42
CA GLY A 159 -9.96 6.62 24.48
C GLY A 159 -11.04 5.65 24.00
N SER A 160 -11.71 4.97 24.93
CA SER A 160 -12.63 3.88 24.61
C SER A 160 -13.90 4.26 23.85
N LYS A 161 -14.29 5.55 23.83
CA LYS A 161 -15.39 6.03 22.97
C LYS A 161 -14.99 6.27 21.51
N SER A 162 -13.70 6.19 21.20
CA SER A 162 -13.20 6.38 19.83
C SER A 162 -13.27 5.07 19.04
N ARG A 163 -12.73 5.06 17.82
CA ARG A 163 -12.68 3.86 16.98
C ARG A 163 -11.84 2.72 17.56
N ILE A 164 -10.93 3.00 18.49
CA ILE A 164 -10.15 1.94 19.14
C ILE A 164 -11.02 1.10 20.09
N GLY A 165 -12.15 1.64 20.55
CA GLY A 165 -13.08 0.96 21.44
C GLY A 165 -12.43 0.48 22.75
N ASP A 166 -13.01 -0.56 23.32
CA ASP A 166 -12.41 -1.33 24.43
C ASP A 166 -11.49 -2.44 23.88
N SER A 167 -10.72 -2.16 22.82
CA SER A 167 -9.84 -3.17 22.23
C SER A 167 -8.89 -3.73 23.30
N PRO A 168 -8.86 -5.06 23.50
CA PRO A 168 -8.06 -5.69 24.54
C PRO A 168 -6.56 -5.71 24.20
N THR A 169 -6.19 -5.40 22.95
CA THR A 169 -4.83 -5.49 22.48
C THR A 169 -4.46 -4.28 21.64
N ILE A 170 -3.34 -3.66 21.98
CA ILE A 170 -2.68 -2.59 21.20
C ILE A 170 -1.26 -3.05 20.97
N TYR A 171 -0.81 -3.04 19.72
CA TYR A 171 0.56 -3.40 19.36
C TYR A 171 1.39 -2.17 19.03
N TYR A 172 2.70 -2.30 19.16
CA TYR A 172 3.67 -1.36 18.62
C TYR A 172 4.74 -2.07 17.78
N ALA A 173 5.40 -1.33 16.88
CA ALA A 173 6.57 -1.82 16.18
C ALA A 173 7.74 -1.95 17.17
N GLY A 174 8.03 -3.18 17.59
CA GLY A 174 9.18 -3.52 18.44
C GLY A 174 10.35 -4.04 17.62
N ALA A 175 11.35 -4.63 18.29
CA ALA A 175 12.59 -5.12 17.68
C ALA A 175 12.46 -6.40 16.83
N ASN A 176 11.48 -7.26 17.14
CA ASN A 176 11.25 -8.57 16.49
C ASN A 176 9.85 -8.70 15.87
N GLY A 177 9.37 -7.64 15.23
CA GLY A 177 8.02 -7.51 14.69
C GLY A 177 7.14 -6.60 15.55
N LEU A 178 5.85 -6.93 15.64
CA LEU A 178 4.94 -6.23 16.51
C LEU A 178 4.97 -6.81 17.93
N ALA A 179 5.00 -5.93 18.93
CA ALA A 179 4.93 -6.29 20.34
C ALA A 179 3.66 -5.71 20.95
N ALA A 180 3.00 -6.45 21.84
CA ALA A 180 1.77 -6.01 22.49
C ALA A 180 2.08 -5.10 23.70
N PHE A 181 1.29 -4.05 23.86
CA PHE A 181 1.17 -3.33 25.13
C PHE A 181 0.27 -4.10 26.10
N THR A 182 0.62 -4.08 27.38
CA THR A 182 -0.21 -4.63 28.45
C THR A 182 -1.15 -3.56 29.02
N GLU A 183 -2.45 -3.83 29.06
CA GLU A 183 -3.42 -2.91 29.68
C GLU A 183 -3.18 -2.76 31.19
N ARG A 184 -3.35 -1.55 31.71
CA ARG A 184 -3.29 -1.23 33.14
C ARG A 184 -4.60 -0.65 33.63
N SER A 185 -4.89 -0.92 34.90
CA SER A 185 -6.11 -0.46 35.56
C SER A 185 -6.13 1.03 35.89
N ALA A 186 -4.95 1.65 36.08
CA ALA A 186 -4.82 3.06 36.41
C ALA A 186 -3.69 3.74 35.63
N LEU A 187 -3.86 5.03 35.34
CA LEU A 187 -2.83 5.84 34.70
C LEU A 187 -1.52 5.84 35.48
N ALA A 188 -1.59 5.86 36.81
CA ALA A 188 -0.41 5.82 37.68
C ALA A 188 0.40 4.51 37.54
N ASP A 189 -0.20 3.41 37.10
CA ASP A 189 0.52 2.15 36.89
C ASP A 189 1.51 2.27 35.73
N LEU A 190 1.23 3.16 34.76
CA LEU A 190 2.19 3.49 33.70
C LEU A 190 3.44 4.17 34.23
N ASP A 191 3.53 4.59 35.50
CA ASP A 191 4.78 5.09 36.07
C ASP A 191 5.75 3.96 36.45
N THR A 192 5.26 2.73 36.56
CA THR A 192 6.06 1.57 36.99
C THR A 192 6.31 0.59 35.86
N TYR A 193 5.32 0.36 35.00
CA TYR A 193 5.36 -0.72 34.02
C TYR A 193 5.63 -0.22 32.61
N ASP A 194 6.75 -0.67 32.03
CA ASP A 194 7.05 -0.51 30.62
C ASP A 194 6.10 -1.31 29.72
N ASN A 195 6.08 -0.96 28.43
CA ASN A 195 5.29 -1.63 27.38
C ASN A 195 3.84 -1.86 27.83
N SER A 196 3.23 -0.79 28.33
CA SER A 196 1.89 -0.81 28.92
C SER A 196 1.05 0.34 28.39
N TYR A 197 -0.28 0.16 28.43
CA TYR A 197 -1.23 1.22 28.12
C TYR A 197 -2.29 1.39 29.20
N TYR A 198 -2.82 2.59 29.29
CA TYR A 198 -4.02 2.90 30.07
C TYR A 198 -4.95 3.68 29.15
N GLN A 199 -6.22 3.32 29.12
CA GLN A 199 -7.23 4.09 28.43
C GLN A 199 -8.34 4.51 29.39
N ASN A 200 -8.81 5.72 29.21
CA ASN A 200 -10.07 6.14 29.80
C ASN A 200 -11.10 6.34 28.67
N THR A 201 -12.28 6.84 29.03
CA THR A 201 -13.38 7.06 28.09
C THR A 201 -13.03 8.01 26.93
N VAL A 202 -12.08 8.93 27.12
CA VAL A 202 -11.78 10.03 26.19
C VAL A 202 -10.41 9.88 25.54
N ASP A 203 -9.40 9.45 26.30
CA ASP A 203 -7.99 9.49 25.91
C ASP A 203 -7.29 8.14 26.11
N LEU A 204 -6.26 7.90 25.30
CA LEU A 204 -5.35 6.76 25.40
C LEU A 204 -3.97 7.23 25.86
N TYR A 205 -3.36 6.47 26.76
CA TYR A 205 -2.03 6.71 27.29
C TYR A 205 -1.16 5.47 27.02
N LEU A 206 0.01 5.70 26.43
CA LEU A 206 0.94 4.62 26.07
C LEU A 206 2.30 4.87 26.73
N ARG A 207 2.91 3.81 27.27
CA ARG A 207 4.30 3.78 27.72
C ARG A 207 5.02 2.61 27.06
N ALA A 208 6.15 2.89 26.43
CA ALA A 208 7.09 1.87 25.98
C ALA A 208 8.41 2.01 26.73
N ALA A 209 9.15 0.90 26.87
CA ALA A 209 10.43 0.87 27.59
C ALA A 209 11.47 1.84 26.98
N ALA A 210 12.37 2.40 27.78
CA ALA A 210 13.36 3.37 27.30
C ALA A 210 14.35 2.83 26.21
N VAL A 211 14.49 1.51 26.12
CA VAL A 211 15.37 0.80 25.16
C VAL A 211 14.58 0.30 23.93
N ALA A 212 13.29 -0.01 24.06
CA ALA A 212 12.42 -0.51 22.98
C ALA A 212 11.39 0.52 22.47
N GLY A 213 11.34 1.69 23.10
CA GLY A 213 10.21 2.61 23.08
C GLY A 213 10.57 4.04 22.73
N ARG A 214 11.82 4.29 22.33
CA ARG A 214 12.14 5.55 21.69
C ARG A 214 11.41 5.54 20.36
N ARG A 215 10.36 6.38 20.27
CA ARG A 215 9.92 6.98 19.00
C ARG A 215 8.90 6.22 18.13
N TYR A 216 8.27 5.15 18.62
CA TYR A 216 7.15 4.47 17.94
C TYR A 216 5.94 5.39 17.66
N TYR A 217 5.79 6.48 18.43
CA TYR A 217 4.66 7.39 18.37
C TYR A 217 4.79 8.51 17.34
N THR A 218 5.98 8.80 16.81
CA THR A 218 6.19 9.87 15.81
C THR A 218 6.11 9.36 14.38
N GLN A 219 6.55 8.13 14.10
CA GLN A 219 6.61 7.58 12.74
C GLN A 219 5.35 6.78 12.37
N GLY A 220 4.36 6.72 13.27
CA GLY A 220 3.33 5.70 13.20
C GLY A 220 3.94 4.34 13.55
N GLY A 221 3.16 3.53 14.23
CA GLY A 221 3.71 2.33 14.82
C GLY A 221 2.85 1.77 15.93
N VAL A 222 1.55 2.10 15.92
CA VAL A 222 0.57 1.58 16.86
C VAL A 222 -0.51 0.90 16.04
N TRP A 223 -0.69 -0.40 16.26
CA TRP A 223 -1.74 -1.18 15.61
C TRP A 223 -2.79 -1.54 16.64
N VAL A 224 -4.03 -1.18 16.36
CA VAL A 224 -5.19 -1.62 17.12
C VAL A 224 -5.99 -2.52 16.19
N PRO A 225 -6.00 -3.86 16.40
CA PRO A 225 -6.61 -4.81 15.48
C PRO A 225 -8.01 -4.39 15.03
N ASN A 226 -8.19 -4.21 13.71
CA ASN A 226 -9.46 -3.86 13.08
C ASN A 226 -10.13 -2.56 13.57
N ALA A 227 -9.44 -1.67 14.30
CA ALA A 227 -10.01 -0.38 14.69
C ALA A 227 -10.35 0.52 13.48
N PHE A 228 -9.65 0.30 12.36
CA PHE A 228 -9.80 1.06 11.11
C PHE A 228 -10.19 0.15 9.93
N ASP A 229 -10.90 -0.94 10.25
CA ASP A 229 -11.24 -2.04 9.37
C ASP A 229 -11.74 -1.57 7.99
N THR A 230 -11.06 -2.02 6.95
CA THR A 230 -11.48 -1.84 5.56
C THR A 230 -12.56 -2.85 5.15
N LYS A 231 -12.82 -3.87 5.99
CA LYS A 231 -13.65 -5.05 5.75
C LYS A 231 -13.08 -6.02 4.71
N ILE A 232 -11.80 -5.87 4.38
CA ILE A 232 -11.08 -6.76 3.48
C ILE A 232 -10.32 -7.79 4.31
N ARG A 233 -10.42 -9.05 3.88
CA ARG A 233 -9.77 -10.20 4.48
C ARG A 233 -9.02 -10.98 3.41
N MET A 234 -8.03 -11.75 3.83
CA MET A 234 -7.34 -12.64 2.90
C MET A 234 -8.29 -13.80 2.54
N GLY A 235 -8.40 -14.08 1.25
CA GLY A 235 -9.20 -15.15 0.69
C GLY A 235 -8.38 -16.36 0.31
N ASP A 236 -8.78 -17.01 -0.78
CA ASP A 236 -8.08 -18.17 -1.33
C ASP A 236 -6.77 -17.74 -2.00
N GLN A 237 -5.71 -18.52 -1.84
CA GLN A 237 -4.40 -18.25 -2.44
C GLN A 237 -3.85 -19.48 -3.14
N ASP A 238 -3.57 -19.35 -4.43
CA ASP A 238 -2.76 -20.31 -5.16
C ASP A 238 -1.32 -20.23 -4.63
N SER A 239 -0.73 -21.37 -4.30
CA SER A 239 0.68 -21.49 -3.87
C SER A 239 1.09 -20.51 -2.74
N PRO A 240 0.49 -20.61 -1.53
CA PRO A 240 0.78 -19.71 -0.40
C PRO A 240 2.23 -19.78 0.11
N THR A 241 3.04 -20.69 -0.43
CA THR A 241 4.45 -20.91 -0.08
C THR A 241 5.43 -20.22 -1.02
N THR A 242 4.98 -19.40 -1.98
CA THR A 242 5.91 -18.60 -2.81
C THR A 242 6.80 -17.77 -1.92
N ALA A 243 8.11 -18.07 -1.96
CA ALA A 243 9.12 -17.35 -1.22
C ALA A 243 9.40 -16.00 -1.87
N LEU A 244 9.60 -14.99 -1.04
CA LEU A 244 10.05 -13.69 -1.51
C LEU A 244 11.56 -13.76 -1.78
N GLN A 245 11.95 -13.43 -3.00
CA GLN A 245 13.35 -13.32 -3.40
C GLN A 245 13.80 -11.86 -3.25
N GLY A 246 13.94 -11.38 -2.01
CA GLY A 246 14.46 -10.03 -1.77
C GLY A 246 13.82 -9.34 -0.58
N ALA A 247 14.24 -8.09 -0.38
CA ALA A 247 13.76 -7.26 0.70
C ALA A 247 12.73 -6.24 0.25
N LEU A 248 11.58 -6.19 0.94
CA LEU A 248 10.57 -5.17 0.73
C LEU A 248 10.67 -4.11 1.83
N GLN A 249 11.17 -2.93 1.47
CA GLN A 249 11.02 -1.74 2.29
C GLN A 249 9.82 -0.94 1.82
N THR A 250 8.89 -0.70 2.75
CA THR A 250 7.81 0.25 2.53
C THR A 250 8.19 1.59 3.12
N ALA A 251 7.75 2.67 2.48
CA ALA A 251 7.96 4.05 2.89
C ALA A 251 6.70 4.86 2.63
N TYR A 252 5.65 4.65 3.43
CA TYR A 252 4.38 5.38 3.27
C TYR A 252 3.65 5.14 1.94
N ASN A 253 3.93 4.00 1.28
CA ASN A 253 3.32 3.64 0.01
C ASN A 253 1.82 3.33 0.18
N GLU A 254 1.03 3.63 -0.86
CA GLU A 254 -0.38 3.22 -0.93
C GLU A 254 -0.48 1.69 -0.93
N ILE A 255 -1.21 1.13 0.05
CA ILE A 255 -1.27 -0.34 0.25
C ILE A 255 -1.90 -1.05 -0.95
N ALA A 256 -2.92 -0.46 -1.59
CA ALA A 256 -3.54 -1.07 -2.76
C ALA A 256 -2.56 -1.26 -3.93
N GLY A 257 -1.80 -0.21 -4.26
CA GLY A 257 -0.78 -0.27 -5.31
C GLY A 257 0.33 -1.27 -4.96
N LEU A 258 0.76 -1.29 -3.70
CA LEU A 258 1.79 -2.23 -3.24
C LEU A 258 1.33 -3.70 -3.36
N LEU A 259 0.12 -4.02 -2.87
CA LEU A 259 -0.44 -5.37 -3.00
C LEU A 259 -0.55 -5.80 -4.47
N PHE A 260 -1.01 -4.89 -5.33
CA PHE A 260 -1.14 -5.14 -6.76
C PHE A 260 0.22 -5.41 -7.44
N ASN A 261 1.21 -4.56 -7.18
CA ASN A 261 2.54 -4.72 -7.75
C ASN A 261 3.22 -6.00 -7.26
N LEU A 262 3.09 -6.34 -5.97
CA LEU A 262 3.62 -7.58 -5.41
C LEU A 262 2.96 -8.80 -6.03
N ALA A 263 1.63 -8.81 -6.18
CA ALA A 263 0.94 -9.92 -6.83
C ALA A 263 1.44 -10.11 -8.28
N GLN A 264 1.50 -9.03 -9.07
CA GLN A 264 1.96 -9.10 -10.46
C GLN A 264 3.42 -9.53 -10.60
N ALA A 265 4.32 -8.98 -9.80
CA ALA A 265 5.74 -9.34 -9.81
C ALA A 265 5.97 -10.84 -9.54
N HIS A 266 5.03 -11.48 -8.84
CA HIS A 266 5.06 -12.91 -8.54
C HIS A 266 4.10 -13.75 -9.40
N GLY A 267 3.54 -13.19 -10.49
CA GLY A 267 2.71 -13.94 -11.43
C GLY A 267 1.30 -14.26 -10.92
N TYR A 268 0.80 -13.50 -9.95
CA TYR A 268 -0.55 -13.64 -9.40
C TYR A 268 -1.51 -12.56 -9.88
N TYR A 269 -2.76 -12.96 -10.06
CA TYR A 269 -3.90 -12.11 -10.30
C TYR A 269 -4.71 -11.93 -9.00
N MET A 270 -5.03 -10.69 -8.67
CA MET A 270 -5.88 -10.35 -7.54
C MET A 270 -7.36 -10.36 -7.93
N ARG A 271 -8.20 -11.02 -7.12
CA ARG A 271 -9.65 -11.01 -7.28
C ARG A 271 -10.35 -10.63 -5.97
N PHE A 272 -11.45 -9.89 -6.07
CA PHE A 272 -12.25 -9.49 -4.90
C PHE A 272 -13.59 -10.20 -4.92
N ARG A 273 -13.81 -11.05 -3.92
CA ARG A 273 -15.02 -11.84 -3.73
C ARG A 273 -15.81 -11.34 -2.54
N ASP A 274 -17.03 -10.86 -2.77
CA ASP A 274 -17.87 -10.35 -1.69
C ASP A 274 -18.60 -11.48 -0.96
N SER A 275 -18.71 -11.32 0.36
CA SER A 275 -19.51 -12.14 1.25
C SER A 275 -20.42 -11.25 2.10
N TRP A 276 -21.23 -11.88 2.94
CA TRP A 276 -22.17 -11.20 3.84
C TRP A 276 -21.50 -10.40 4.95
N ASP A 277 -20.26 -10.77 5.33
CA ASP A 277 -19.55 -10.12 6.43
C ASP A 277 -18.34 -9.29 5.95
N TYR A 278 -17.64 -9.78 4.92
CA TYR A 278 -16.38 -9.22 4.42
C TYR A 278 -16.28 -9.31 2.90
N THR A 279 -15.31 -8.62 2.31
CA THR A 279 -14.80 -8.94 0.96
C THR A 279 -13.46 -9.62 1.11
N TYR A 280 -13.27 -10.71 0.37
CA TYR A 280 -12.06 -11.50 0.36
C TYR A 280 -11.20 -11.12 -0.83
N LEU A 281 -9.92 -10.88 -0.58
CA LEU A 281 -8.90 -10.77 -1.61
C LEU A 281 -8.36 -12.17 -1.89
N ASP A 282 -8.74 -12.73 -3.03
CA ASP A 282 -8.22 -14.00 -3.53
C ASP A 282 -6.99 -13.72 -4.44
N LEU A 283 -5.97 -14.58 -4.37
CA LEU A 283 -4.77 -14.56 -5.23
C LEU A 283 -4.72 -15.82 -6.07
N SER A 284 -4.71 -15.69 -7.39
CA SER A 284 -4.68 -16.85 -8.30
C SER A 284 -3.57 -16.75 -9.33
N THR A 285 -2.98 -17.89 -9.72
CA THR A 285 -2.05 -17.95 -10.86
C THR A 285 -2.77 -17.90 -12.20
N SER A 286 -4.09 -18.11 -12.21
CA SER A 286 -4.92 -17.92 -13.41
C SER A 286 -5.65 -16.58 -13.35
N GLU A 287 -5.86 -16.00 -14.51
CA GLU A 287 -6.55 -14.72 -14.66
C GLU A 287 -8.04 -14.82 -14.32
N GLY A 288 -8.68 -15.93 -14.69
CA GLY A 288 -10.12 -16.14 -14.59
C GLY A 288 -10.51 -17.61 -14.59
N GLU A 289 -11.76 -17.92 -14.29
CA GLU A 289 -12.28 -19.26 -14.56
C GLU A 289 -12.55 -19.45 -16.06
N GLY A 290 -12.45 -20.69 -16.56
CA GLY A 290 -12.80 -21.04 -17.93
C GLY A 290 -11.73 -20.79 -18.99
N GLU A 291 -10.45 -20.62 -18.62
CA GLU A 291 -9.34 -20.30 -19.53
C GLU A 291 -9.25 -21.21 -20.76
N THR A 292 -9.55 -22.51 -20.62
CA THR A 292 -9.42 -23.48 -21.72
C THR A 292 -10.65 -23.55 -22.64
N ASP A 293 -11.86 -23.44 -22.10
CA ASP A 293 -13.11 -23.75 -22.84
C ASP A 293 -14.15 -22.61 -22.81
N GLY A 294 -13.92 -21.57 -22.01
CA GLY A 294 -14.89 -20.56 -21.63
C GLY A 294 -15.86 -21.05 -20.56
N LEU A 295 -16.15 -20.21 -19.56
CA LEU A 295 -17.14 -20.51 -18.53
C LEU A 295 -18.57 -20.54 -19.10
N TYR A 296 -18.80 -19.74 -20.14
CA TYR A 296 -20.03 -19.71 -20.93
C TYR A 296 -19.71 -19.57 -22.41
N ASP A 297 -20.54 -20.18 -23.26
CA ASP A 297 -20.54 -20.01 -24.72
C ASP A 297 -21.66 -19.03 -25.10
N LEU A 298 -21.27 -17.91 -25.72
CA LEU A 298 -22.16 -16.89 -26.29
C LEU A 298 -22.11 -17.01 -27.80
N SER A 299 -23.22 -17.46 -28.37
CA SER A 299 -23.43 -17.47 -29.82
C SER A 299 -23.87 -16.09 -30.31
N GLU A 300 -23.72 -15.82 -31.60
CA GLU A 300 -24.19 -14.56 -32.21
C GLU A 300 -25.68 -14.27 -31.93
N ALA A 301 -26.52 -15.30 -31.84
CA ALA A 301 -27.94 -15.18 -31.50
C ALA A 301 -28.21 -14.72 -30.05
N ASP A 302 -27.24 -14.90 -29.15
CA ASP A 302 -27.33 -14.47 -27.76
C ASP A 302 -26.95 -12.99 -27.57
N LEU A 303 -26.43 -12.34 -28.63
CA LEU A 303 -25.91 -10.99 -28.58
C LEU A 303 -26.98 -9.96 -29.00
N LEU A 304 -27.10 -8.91 -28.20
CA LEU A 304 -27.88 -7.71 -28.53
C LEU A 304 -27.05 -6.73 -29.38
N THR A 305 -25.75 -6.65 -29.10
CA THR A 305 -24.79 -5.80 -29.82
C THR A 305 -23.44 -6.48 -29.83
N TYR A 306 -22.69 -6.33 -30.93
CA TYR A 306 -21.31 -6.76 -31.08
C TYR A 306 -20.51 -5.63 -31.75
N GLU A 307 -19.37 -5.27 -31.16
CA GLU A 307 -18.42 -4.33 -31.73
C GLU A 307 -17.01 -4.87 -31.49
N ALA A 308 -16.19 -4.91 -32.55
CA ALA A 308 -14.78 -5.25 -32.46
C ALA A 308 -13.94 -4.03 -32.85
N THR A 309 -13.04 -3.61 -31.97
CA THR A 309 -12.13 -2.49 -32.20
C THR A 309 -10.70 -2.97 -32.02
N ALA A 310 -9.83 -2.69 -33.00
CA ALA A 310 -8.40 -2.90 -32.82
C ALA A 310 -7.82 -1.82 -31.89
N THR A 311 -6.93 -2.20 -30.97
CA THR A 311 -6.13 -1.25 -30.19
C THR A 311 -5.05 -0.57 -31.05
N SER A 312 -4.30 0.34 -30.44
CA SER A 312 -3.12 0.95 -31.05
C SER A 312 -1.94 0.00 -31.25
N LYS A 313 -1.95 -1.19 -30.63
CA LYS A 313 -0.90 -2.21 -30.76
C LYS A 313 -1.50 -3.48 -31.40
N PRO A 314 -1.27 -3.77 -32.68
CA PRO A 314 -1.83 -4.97 -33.29
C PRO A 314 -1.23 -6.25 -32.70
N ALA A 315 -1.94 -7.36 -32.86
CA ALA A 315 -1.35 -8.69 -32.69
C ALA A 315 -0.10 -8.84 -33.56
N VAL A 316 0.96 -9.41 -32.99
CA VAL A 316 2.27 -9.59 -33.64
C VAL A 316 2.65 -11.06 -33.66
N GLN A 317 3.28 -11.50 -34.76
CA GLN A 317 3.82 -12.85 -34.90
C GLN A 317 5.17 -13.01 -34.18
N ALA A 318 5.82 -11.89 -33.86
CA ALA A 318 7.00 -11.86 -32.99
C ALA A 318 7.03 -10.61 -32.11
N LEU A 319 7.46 -10.76 -30.85
CA LEU A 319 7.73 -9.66 -29.94
C LEU A 319 9.12 -9.82 -29.32
N MET A 320 9.96 -8.79 -29.46
CA MET A 320 11.28 -8.75 -28.85
C MET A 320 11.26 -7.91 -27.57
N GLY A 321 11.46 -8.56 -26.42
CA GLY A 321 11.78 -7.94 -25.15
C GLY A 321 13.20 -7.41 -25.14
N ILE A 322 13.36 -6.15 -24.70
CA ILE A 322 14.63 -5.47 -24.51
C ILE A 322 14.75 -5.12 -23.03
N GLY A 323 15.75 -5.69 -22.37
CA GLY A 323 16.05 -5.45 -20.97
C GLY A 323 17.35 -4.69 -20.76
N ASP A 324 17.67 -4.45 -19.49
CA ASP A 324 18.86 -3.70 -19.09
C ASP A 324 20.16 -4.38 -19.52
N GLY A 325 21.19 -3.58 -19.79
CA GLY A 325 22.48 -4.09 -20.23
C GLY A 325 22.47 -4.75 -21.61
N ASN A 326 21.55 -4.36 -22.50
CA ASN A 326 21.36 -4.93 -23.84
C ASN A 326 21.05 -6.43 -23.81
N GLN A 327 20.21 -6.85 -22.87
CA GLN A 327 19.68 -8.21 -22.85
C GLN A 327 18.43 -8.29 -23.72
N TYR A 328 18.29 -9.37 -24.47
CA TYR A 328 17.20 -9.55 -25.42
C TYR A 328 16.57 -10.94 -25.28
N TYR A 329 15.24 -10.99 -25.42
CA TYR A 329 14.46 -12.21 -25.54
C TYR A 329 13.35 -12.01 -26.57
N THR A 330 13.07 -13.00 -27.41
CA THR A 330 12.03 -12.89 -28.44
C THR A 330 11.05 -14.06 -28.30
N LYS A 331 9.76 -13.72 -28.19
CA LYS A 331 8.67 -14.68 -28.33
C LYS A 331 8.10 -14.59 -29.75
N CYS A 332 7.82 -15.73 -30.37
CA CYS A 332 7.21 -15.78 -31.69
C CYS A 332 6.21 -16.94 -31.81
N ASP A 333 5.21 -16.75 -32.66
CA ASP A 333 4.26 -17.78 -33.09
C ASP A 333 4.33 -17.89 -34.64
N PRO A 334 5.06 -18.88 -35.17
CA PRO A 334 5.21 -19.06 -36.61
C PRO A 334 3.95 -19.62 -37.28
N ASP A 335 2.99 -20.15 -36.52
CA ASP A 335 1.78 -20.80 -37.04
C ASP A 335 0.60 -19.82 -37.16
N GLN A 336 0.72 -18.62 -36.59
CA GLN A 336 -0.29 -17.58 -36.69
C GLN A 336 -0.46 -17.09 -38.15
N ALA A 337 -1.63 -17.36 -38.73
CA ALA A 337 -1.96 -16.94 -40.09
C ALA A 337 -2.11 -15.41 -40.20
N GLY A 338 -1.66 -14.83 -41.32
CA GLY A 338 -1.81 -13.40 -41.60
C GLY A 338 -0.55 -12.75 -42.17
N LEU A 339 -0.51 -11.42 -42.14
CA LEU A 339 0.69 -10.64 -42.48
C LEU A 339 1.67 -10.67 -41.32
N TRP A 340 2.96 -10.90 -41.61
CA TRP A 340 4.00 -10.96 -40.58
C TRP A 340 4.32 -9.58 -40.00
N LEU A 341 4.08 -9.43 -38.71
CA LEU A 341 4.31 -8.26 -37.90
C LEU A 341 5.27 -8.62 -36.74
N TRP A 342 6.30 -7.82 -36.58
CA TRP A 342 7.25 -7.92 -35.47
C TRP A 342 7.38 -6.55 -34.80
N ASP A 343 7.31 -6.51 -33.47
CA ASP A 343 7.53 -5.32 -32.67
C ASP A 343 8.49 -5.57 -31.47
N LYS A 344 8.78 -4.51 -30.72
CA LYS A 344 9.60 -4.53 -29.50
C LYS A 344 8.82 -4.11 -28.25
N TYR A 345 9.30 -4.55 -27.09
CA TYR A 345 8.81 -4.19 -25.76
C TYR A 345 10.01 -3.97 -24.82
N GLU A 346 10.04 -2.84 -24.13
CA GLU A 346 11.13 -2.50 -23.20
C GLU A 346 10.73 -2.88 -21.77
N VAL A 347 11.57 -3.66 -21.09
CA VAL A 347 11.35 -4.16 -19.73
C VAL A 347 12.41 -3.53 -18.82
N GLU A 348 12.01 -2.55 -18.03
CA GLU A 348 12.87 -1.90 -17.03
C GLU A 348 13.34 -2.93 -16.00
N TYR A 349 14.62 -2.94 -15.63
CA TYR A 349 15.24 -3.98 -14.79
C TYR A 349 15.09 -5.40 -15.36
N GLY A 350 14.86 -5.51 -16.68
CA GLY A 350 14.66 -6.77 -17.38
C GLY A 350 15.92 -7.60 -17.54
N TYR A 351 16.25 -8.43 -16.55
CA TYR A 351 17.31 -9.43 -16.69
C TYR A 351 16.77 -10.75 -17.26
N ARG A 352 17.60 -11.46 -18.04
CA ARG A 352 17.31 -12.72 -18.75
C ARG A 352 17.79 -13.96 -17.98
N ASP A 353 18.35 -13.78 -16.79
CA ASP A 353 18.76 -14.90 -15.94
C ASP A 353 17.56 -15.64 -15.34
N THR A 354 17.83 -16.72 -14.60
CA THR A 354 16.80 -17.63 -14.07
C THR A 354 15.78 -16.95 -13.17
N ASP A 355 16.19 -15.88 -12.47
CA ASP A 355 15.35 -15.10 -11.56
C ASP A 355 14.93 -13.74 -12.18
N GLY A 356 15.27 -13.52 -13.45
CA GLY A 356 15.06 -12.26 -14.16
C GLY A 356 13.67 -12.16 -14.80
N ILE A 357 13.15 -10.94 -14.88
CA ILE A 357 11.78 -10.67 -15.33
C ILE A 357 11.61 -10.52 -16.85
N LEU A 358 12.70 -10.50 -17.64
CA LEU A 358 12.63 -10.21 -19.08
C LEU A 358 11.80 -11.25 -19.86
N ILE A 359 12.04 -12.54 -19.59
CA ILE A 359 11.34 -13.65 -20.27
C ILE A 359 9.84 -13.65 -19.93
N PRO A 360 9.42 -13.74 -18.65
CA PRO A 360 8.00 -13.82 -18.31
C PRO A 360 7.21 -12.58 -18.76
N TYR A 361 7.77 -11.36 -18.66
CA TYR A 361 7.07 -10.15 -19.09
C TYR A 361 6.93 -10.06 -20.62
N THR A 362 7.94 -10.50 -21.37
CA THR A 362 7.85 -10.54 -22.84
C THR A 362 6.82 -11.57 -23.31
N ASP A 363 6.79 -12.75 -22.67
CA ASP A 363 5.79 -13.78 -22.97
C ASP A 363 4.37 -13.30 -22.64
N ALA A 364 4.20 -12.61 -21.51
CA ALA A 364 2.92 -12.02 -21.11
C ALA A 364 2.46 -10.92 -22.09
N GLU A 365 3.33 -9.99 -22.46
CA GLU A 365 3.00 -8.93 -23.45
C GLU A 365 2.71 -9.54 -24.84
N PHE A 366 3.44 -10.59 -25.26
CA PHE A 366 3.16 -11.28 -26.51
C PHE A 366 1.77 -11.92 -26.50
N ALA A 367 1.43 -12.64 -25.42
CA ALA A 367 0.10 -13.24 -25.24
C ALA A 367 -1.00 -12.17 -25.15
N ALA A 368 -0.74 -11.05 -24.46
CA ALA A 368 -1.67 -9.93 -24.38
C ALA A 368 -1.95 -9.33 -25.77
N ARG A 369 -0.92 -9.17 -26.61
CA ARG A 369 -1.07 -8.66 -27.98
C ARG A 369 -1.83 -9.60 -28.91
N ALA A 370 -1.69 -10.92 -28.72
CA ALA A 370 -2.48 -11.90 -29.47
C ALA A 370 -3.99 -11.77 -29.21
N ASN A 371 -4.37 -11.23 -28.05
CA ASN A 371 -5.76 -10.98 -27.62
C ASN A 371 -6.21 -9.51 -27.77
N ASP A 372 -5.48 -8.67 -28.52
CA ASP A 372 -5.62 -7.21 -28.49
C ASP A 372 -6.76 -6.63 -29.35
N THR A 373 -7.75 -7.46 -29.68
CA THR A 373 -9.02 -6.98 -30.21
C THR A 373 -9.95 -6.71 -29.05
N ILE A 374 -10.35 -5.45 -28.86
CA ILE A 374 -11.36 -5.07 -27.89
C ILE A 374 -12.71 -5.52 -28.45
N LYS A 375 -13.33 -6.52 -27.84
CA LYS A 375 -14.69 -6.93 -28.20
C LYS A 375 -15.68 -6.41 -27.17
N THR A 376 -16.56 -5.51 -27.59
CA THR A 376 -17.67 -5.03 -26.75
C THR A 376 -18.93 -5.77 -27.14
N VAL A 377 -19.48 -6.55 -26.22
CA VAL A 377 -20.72 -7.30 -26.43
C VAL A 377 -21.77 -6.92 -25.42
N SER A 378 -23.04 -6.95 -25.81
CA SER A 378 -24.16 -6.86 -24.87
C SER A 378 -25.04 -8.09 -25.01
N THR A 379 -25.52 -8.65 -23.90
CA THR A 379 -26.42 -9.82 -23.90
C THR A 379 -27.51 -9.65 -22.84
N ALA A 380 -28.67 -10.27 -23.08
CA ALA A 380 -29.74 -10.40 -22.07
C ALA A 380 -29.60 -11.67 -21.23
N ARG A 381 -28.61 -12.54 -21.53
CA ARG A 381 -28.39 -13.76 -20.75
C ARG A 381 -27.94 -13.42 -19.33
N PRO A 382 -28.49 -14.07 -18.30
CA PRO A 382 -28.12 -13.83 -16.91
C PRO A 382 -26.81 -14.57 -16.60
N LEU A 383 -25.68 -14.00 -17.05
CA LEU A 383 -24.37 -14.56 -16.81
C LEU A 383 -23.83 -14.07 -15.47
N ILE A 384 -23.36 -15.00 -14.63
CA ILE A 384 -22.65 -14.69 -13.40
C ILE A 384 -21.17 -14.83 -13.72
N LEU A 385 -20.53 -13.67 -13.93
CA LEU A 385 -19.12 -13.53 -14.30
C LEU A 385 -18.41 -12.60 -13.34
N GLN A 386 -17.12 -12.84 -13.12
CA GLN A 386 -16.19 -11.91 -12.50
C GLN A 386 -15.21 -11.37 -13.54
N PRO A 387 -14.63 -10.18 -13.33
CA PRO A 387 -13.55 -9.71 -14.20
C PRO A 387 -12.38 -10.69 -14.17
N GLY A 388 -11.83 -10.98 -15.34
CA GLY A 388 -10.82 -12.02 -15.59
C GLY A 388 -11.40 -13.31 -16.14
N ASP A 389 -12.66 -13.67 -15.81
CA ASP A 389 -13.28 -14.92 -16.29
C ASP A 389 -13.37 -14.97 -17.82
N PHE A 390 -13.17 -16.15 -18.36
CA PHE A 390 -13.12 -16.38 -19.80
C PHE A 390 -14.50 -16.75 -20.34
N LEU A 391 -14.85 -16.15 -21.48
CA LEU A 391 -16.03 -16.49 -22.27
C LEU A 391 -15.62 -16.96 -23.64
N LYS A 392 -16.36 -17.96 -24.13
CA LYS A 392 -16.26 -18.37 -25.51
C LYS A 392 -17.27 -17.59 -26.35
N LEU A 393 -16.78 -16.90 -27.37
CA LEU A 393 -17.59 -16.24 -28.38
C LEU A 393 -17.60 -17.11 -29.65
N SER A 394 -18.80 -17.43 -30.13
CA SER A 394 -19.02 -18.24 -31.32
C SER A 394 -19.83 -17.42 -32.34
N MET A 395 -19.13 -16.74 -33.24
CA MET A 395 -19.72 -15.93 -34.32
C MET A 395 -19.93 -16.75 -35.58
N GLU A 396 -20.95 -16.44 -36.39
CA GLU A 396 -21.18 -17.18 -37.64
C GLU A 396 -20.04 -16.94 -38.63
N ASN A 397 -19.46 -18.03 -39.16
CA ASN A 397 -18.37 -18.02 -40.15
C ASN A 397 -17.02 -17.44 -39.65
N GLU A 398 -16.86 -17.23 -38.35
CA GLU A 398 -15.57 -16.90 -37.73
C GLU A 398 -15.12 -18.04 -36.79
N PRO A 399 -13.82 -18.22 -36.55
CA PRO A 399 -13.34 -19.13 -35.50
C PRO A 399 -13.90 -18.72 -34.14
N SER A 400 -14.24 -19.71 -33.30
CA SER A 400 -14.57 -19.43 -31.90
C SER A 400 -13.35 -18.86 -31.18
N GLU A 401 -13.57 -17.84 -30.36
CA GLU A 401 -12.52 -17.21 -29.56
C GLU A 401 -12.86 -17.32 -28.09
N ILE A 402 -11.84 -17.58 -27.26
CA ILE A 402 -11.97 -17.63 -25.81
C ILE A 402 -11.25 -16.41 -25.25
N LEU A 403 -12.03 -15.48 -24.69
CA LEU A 403 -11.56 -14.16 -24.29
C LEU A 403 -11.93 -13.89 -22.85
N SER A 404 -11.00 -13.31 -22.08
CA SER A 404 -11.27 -12.90 -20.71
C SER A 404 -12.11 -11.63 -20.64
N ALA A 405 -12.94 -11.53 -19.60
CA ALA A 405 -13.80 -10.38 -19.35
C ALA A 405 -13.06 -9.29 -18.60
N TYR A 406 -12.77 -8.18 -19.26
CA TYR A 406 -12.11 -7.04 -18.64
C TYR A 406 -13.09 -6.16 -17.86
N LEU A 407 -14.15 -5.72 -18.53
CA LEU A 407 -15.18 -4.86 -17.95
C LEU A 407 -16.51 -5.60 -18.00
N ILE A 408 -17.17 -5.65 -16.84
CA ILE A 408 -18.52 -6.17 -16.72
C ILE A 408 -19.42 -5.04 -16.20
N GLU A 409 -20.33 -4.59 -17.04
CA GLU A 409 -21.37 -3.62 -16.69
C GLU A 409 -22.73 -4.32 -16.64
N GLN A 410 -23.35 -4.30 -15.46
CA GLN A 410 -24.68 -4.84 -15.23
C GLN A 410 -25.60 -3.68 -14.85
N SER A 411 -26.82 -3.67 -15.38
CA SER A 411 -27.79 -2.61 -15.10
C SER A 411 -29.17 -3.16 -14.75
N LYS A 412 -30.02 -2.30 -14.17
CA LYS A 412 -31.43 -2.64 -13.86
C LYS A 412 -32.21 -3.22 -15.05
N LYS A 413 -31.84 -2.86 -16.28
CA LYS A 413 -32.52 -3.30 -17.51
C LYS A 413 -32.30 -4.79 -17.82
N GLY A 414 -31.45 -5.49 -17.07
CA GLY A 414 -31.18 -6.92 -17.24
C GLY A 414 -30.20 -7.23 -18.38
N SER A 415 -29.77 -6.24 -19.16
CA SER A 415 -28.69 -6.41 -20.13
C SER A 415 -27.33 -6.31 -19.45
N LEU A 416 -26.48 -7.29 -19.73
CA LEU A 416 -25.06 -7.32 -19.38
C LEU A 416 -24.26 -6.77 -20.55
N ARG A 417 -23.39 -5.79 -20.31
CA ARG A 417 -22.39 -5.31 -21.27
C ARG A 417 -21.01 -5.77 -20.84
N LEU A 418 -20.28 -6.39 -21.75
CA LEU A 418 -18.97 -6.98 -21.53
C LEU A 418 -17.95 -6.34 -22.47
N GLN A 419 -16.74 -6.12 -21.97
CA GLN A 419 -15.56 -5.85 -22.77
C GLN A 419 -14.62 -7.05 -22.62
N LEU A 420 -14.32 -7.73 -23.72
CA LEU A 420 -13.59 -8.99 -23.77
C LEU A 420 -12.26 -8.81 -24.51
N GLY A 421 -11.25 -9.59 -24.09
CA GLY A 421 -9.90 -9.56 -24.64
C GLY A 421 -9.11 -8.37 -24.08
N ALA A 422 -9.00 -7.30 -24.85
CA ALA A 422 -8.35 -6.07 -24.43
C ALA A 422 -9.33 -4.98 -23.95
N ARG A 423 -8.78 -3.94 -23.31
CA ARG A 423 -9.55 -2.77 -22.85
C ARG A 423 -9.25 -1.53 -23.67
N SER A 424 -10.27 -0.70 -23.83
CA SER A 424 -10.05 0.70 -24.19
C SER A 424 -9.31 1.43 -23.05
N PRO A 425 -8.15 2.08 -23.32
CA PRO A 425 -7.51 2.91 -22.32
C PRO A 425 -8.47 4.02 -21.87
N ASP A 426 -8.58 4.22 -20.56
CA ASP A 426 -9.36 5.33 -19.97
C ASP A 426 -8.38 6.38 -19.47
N PHE A 427 -8.77 7.65 -19.55
CA PHE A 427 -7.97 8.79 -19.11
C PHE A 427 -7.58 8.69 -17.63
N VAL A 428 -8.40 8.01 -16.83
CA VAL A 428 -8.16 7.77 -15.40
C VAL A 428 -6.94 6.89 -15.15
N ASP A 429 -6.68 5.89 -15.99
CA ASP A 429 -5.56 4.94 -15.82
C ASP A 429 -4.22 5.62 -16.11
N MET A 430 -4.18 6.49 -17.13
CA MET A 430 -3.00 7.30 -17.45
C MET A 430 -2.60 8.26 -16.33
N TRP A 431 -3.56 8.71 -15.53
CA TRP A 431 -3.31 9.57 -14.37
C TRP A 431 -2.89 8.80 -13.13
N ARG A 432 -3.43 7.61 -12.89
CA ARG A 432 -3.06 6.76 -11.73
C ARG A 432 -1.67 6.16 -11.87
N ALA A 433 -1.25 5.78 -13.07
CA ALA A 433 0.10 5.31 -13.35
C ALA A 433 1.20 6.37 -13.07
N ARG A 434 0.81 7.66 -12.98
CA ARG A 434 1.73 8.79 -12.69
C ARG A 434 1.61 9.34 -11.27
N ALA A 435 0.64 8.87 -10.49
CA ALA A 435 0.35 9.43 -9.18
C ALA A 435 1.19 8.74 -8.09
N SER A 436 2.51 8.78 -8.20
CA SER A 436 3.36 8.76 -7.00
C SER A 436 3.29 10.16 -6.40
N PRO A 437 2.59 10.37 -5.27
CA PRO A 437 2.53 11.68 -4.62
C PRO A 437 3.91 12.14 -4.12
N GLU A 438 4.87 11.21 -4.07
CA GLU A 438 6.22 11.38 -3.54
C GLU A 438 7.08 12.34 -4.37
N GLU A 439 6.79 12.55 -5.66
CA GLU A 439 7.60 13.43 -6.53
C GLU A 439 6.94 14.79 -6.82
N GLY A 440 5.63 14.95 -6.56
CA GLY A 440 4.85 16.02 -7.20
C GLY A 440 4.56 17.26 -6.35
N TYR A 441 4.48 17.15 -5.01
CA TYR A 441 3.92 18.24 -4.19
C TYR A 441 4.90 18.89 -3.20
N ILE A 442 6.09 18.30 -3.01
CA ILE A 442 7.06 18.78 -2.01
C ILE A 442 8.15 19.64 -2.67
N ASP A 443 8.59 19.29 -3.89
CA ASP A 443 9.75 19.93 -4.52
C ASP A 443 9.44 21.18 -5.36
N TYR A 444 8.23 21.31 -5.92
CA TYR A 444 7.88 22.50 -6.72
C TYR A 444 7.77 23.80 -5.91
N TYR A 445 7.73 23.71 -4.57
CA TYR A 445 7.54 24.85 -3.68
C TYR A 445 8.80 25.22 -2.88
N MET A 446 9.89 24.44 -2.98
CA MET A 446 11.11 24.64 -2.20
C MET A 446 12.28 24.98 -3.14
N MET A 447 13.04 26.03 -2.81
CA MET A 447 14.25 26.42 -3.52
C MET A 447 15.44 26.30 -2.60
N GLU A 448 16.49 25.63 -3.07
CA GLU A 448 17.77 25.60 -2.37
C GLU A 448 18.37 27.01 -2.37
N CYS A 449 18.62 27.55 -1.18
CA CYS A 449 18.99 28.97 -1.00
C CYS A 449 20.45 29.18 -0.58
N TYR A 450 21.15 28.12 -0.19
CA TYR A 450 22.57 28.13 0.16
C TYR A 450 23.24 26.87 -0.38
N SER A 451 24.57 26.89 -0.51
CA SER A 451 25.34 25.70 -0.89
C SER A 451 25.18 24.59 0.15
N GLU A 452 25.10 23.36 -0.33
CA GLU A 452 25.15 22.18 0.52
C GLU A 452 26.49 22.08 1.27
N ILE A 453 26.45 21.47 2.45
CA ILE A 453 27.63 21.22 3.28
C ILE A 453 27.72 19.72 3.51
N THR A 454 28.80 19.11 3.05
CA THR A 454 29.00 17.65 3.16
C THR A 454 30.11 17.35 4.16
N GLY A 455 29.84 16.41 5.06
CA GLY A 455 30.81 15.86 5.98
C GLY A 455 30.83 14.33 5.89
N SER A 456 31.90 13.73 6.42
CA SER A 456 31.94 12.29 6.68
C SER A 456 32.66 12.01 7.99
N CYS A 457 32.27 10.93 8.65
CA CYS A 457 32.95 10.45 9.86
C CYS A 457 32.76 8.94 9.99
N GLU A 458 33.65 8.31 10.74
CA GLU A 458 33.49 6.92 11.15
C GLU A 458 32.73 6.88 12.48
N PHE A 459 31.89 5.86 12.66
CA PHE A 459 31.22 5.58 13.93
C PHE A 459 31.12 4.08 14.17
N GLN A 460 30.82 3.72 15.41
CA GLN A 460 30.58 2.34 15.78
C GLN A 460 29.08 2.06 15.83
N ILE A 461 28.66 1.02 15.12
CA ILE A 461 27.27 0.56 15.12
C ILE A 461 26.88 0.07 16.51
N SER A 462 25.67 0.43 16.96
CA SER A 462 25.13 0.00 18.24
C SER A 462 23.98 -1.02 18.06
N ASP A 463 23.57 -1.65 19.15
CA ASP A 463 22.45 -2.58 19.18
C ASP A 463 21.59 -2.34 20.44
N LEU A 464 20.50 -3.09 20.60
CA LEU A 464 19.56 -2.86 21.70
C LEU A 464 20.17 -3.12 23.08
N THR A 465 21.11 -4.05 23.19
CA THR A 465 21.80 -4.37 24.44
C THR A 465 22.95 -3.42 24.75
N HIS A 466 23.53 -2.76 23.74
CA HIS A 466 24.73 -1.95 23.85
C HIS A 466 24.53 -0.52 23.29
N ALA A 467 23.50 0.18 23.77
CA ALA A 467 23.14 1.54 23.33
C ALA A 467 24.16 2.65 23.68
N SER A 468 25.39 2.30 24.09
CA SER A 468 26.46 3.23 24.51
C SER A 468 27.62 3.31 23.52
N CYS A 469 27.47 2.81 22.29
CA CYS A 469 28.55 2.83 21.32
C CYS A 469 28.89 4.25 20.86
N THR A 470 30.15 4.45 20.46
CA THR A 470 30.66 5.78 20.12
C THR A 470 30.08 6.25 18.79
N GLY A 471 29.24 7.28 18.84
CA GLY A 471 28.68 7.92 17.65
C GLY A 471 29.73 8.74 16.89
N GLY A 472 29.54 8.87 15.59
CA GLY A 472 30.44 9.63 14.71
C GLY A 472 30.01 11.08 14.71
N THR A 473 30.97 12.00 14.80
CA THR A 473 30.65 13.42 14.92
C THR A 473 31.07 14.19 13.67
N MET A 474 30.18 15.05 13.17
CA MET A 474 30.49 16.03 12.14
C MET A 474 30.09 17.43 12.57
N THR A 475 30.76 18.44 12.02
CA THR A 475 30.46 19.84 12.27
C THR A 475 29.92 20.49 11.01
N PHE A 476 28.75 21.12 11.11
CA PHE A 476 28.10 21.84 10.02
C PHE A 476 27.98 23.33 10.34
N ALA A 477 28.61 24.16 9.51
CA ALA A 477 28.55 25.61 9.63
C ALA A 477 27.24 26.14 9.01
N VAL A 478 26.20 26.31 9.82
CA VAL A 478 24.89 26.75 9.31
C VAL A 478 24.94 28.24 8.97
N PRO A 479 24.70 28.65 7.71
CA PRO A 479 24.81 30.04 7.28
C PRO A 479 23.92 30.98 8.11
N SER A 480 24.38 32.21 8.35
CA SER A 480 23.55 33.23 8.99
C SER A 480 22.41 33.66 8.08
N GLY A 481 21.22 33.87 8.67
CA GLY A 481 20.03 34.29 7.94
C GLY A 481 19.33 33.15 7.19
N CYS A 482 19.77 31.90 7.34
CA CYS A 482 19.09 30.77 6.72
C CYS A 482 17.78 30.39 7.44
N LYS A 483 17.55 30.91 8.66
CA LYS A 483 16.34 30.64 9.46
C LYS A 483 15.33 31.79 9.48
N THR A 484 15.36 32.69 8.50
CA THR A 484 14.41 33.81 8.40
C THR A 484 12.96 33.31 8.36
N SER A 485 12.18 33.66 9.38
CA SER A 485 10.78 33.21 9.53
C SER A 485 9.88 33.52 8.33
N VAL A 486 10.19 34.59 7.59
CA VAL A 486 9.50 34.99 6.35
C VAL A 486 9.61 33.92 5.26
N ASP A 487 10.76 33.23 5.18
CA ASP A 487 11.07 32.29 4.11
C ASP A 487 10.63 30.85 4.42
N ARG A 488 10.04 30.62 5.60
CA ARG A 488 9.63 29.30 6.13
C ARG A 488 10.71 28.23 5.86
N PRO A 489 11.90 28.44 6.45
CA PRO A 489 13.12 27.76 6.08
C PRO A 489 13.02 26.27 6.41
N ARG A 490 13.75 25.45 5.64
CA ARG A 490 13.94 24.03 5.93
C ARG A 490 15.42 23.72 5.84
N ILE A 491 15.96 23.03 6.84
CA ILE A 491 17.32 22.53 6.85
C ILE A 491 17.22 21.01 6.96
N THR A 492 17.77 20.31 5.98
CA THR A 492 17.68 18.84 5.90
C THR A 492 19.06 18.21 5.83
N LEU A 493 19.15 16.93 6.21
CA LEU A 493 20.32 16.08 6.05
C LEU A 493 19.99 14.93 5.11
N ASP A 494 20.83 14.74 4.09
CA ASP A 494 20.89 13.51 3.32
C ASP A 494 22.00 12.65 3.91
N ILE A 495 21.64 11.52 4.51
CA ILE A 495 22.59 10.64 5.19
C ILE A 495 22.79 9.38 4.35
N SER A 496 24.05 9.01 4.13
CA SER A 496 24.44 7.76 3.50
C SER A 496 25.43 7.04 4.41
N ILE A 497 25.22 5.75 4.65
CA ILE A 497 26.07 4.95 5.52
C ILE A 497 26.71 3.86 4.65
N ASP A 498 28.03 3.96 4.49
CA ASP A 498 28.85 2.99 3.78
C ASP A 498 29.41 1.95 4.76
N LEU A 499 29.29 0.69 4.37
CA LEU A 499 29.52 -0.47 5.23
C LEU A 499 30.25 -1.57 4.49
N ASP A 500 31.09 -2.29 5.25
CA ASP A 500 31.74 -3.48 4.76
C ASP A 500 30.70 -4.59 4.48
N GLY A 501 30.93 -5.39 3.43
CA GLY A 501 29.91 -6.25 2.81
C GLY A 501 29.29 -7.33 3.74
N TYR A 502 29.94 -7.63 4.86
CA TYR A 502 29.48 -8.60 5.87
C TYR A 502 28.23 -8.14 6.65
N LEU A 503 27.99 -6.83 6.77
CA LEU A 503 26.81 -6.32 7.47
C LEU A 503 25.58 -6.18 6.60
N LYS A 504 25.75 -5.98 5.29
CA LYS A 504 24.63 -6.02 4.33
C LYS A 504 23.87 -7.35 4.38
N THR A 505 24.54 -8.42 4.80
CA THR A 505 23.96 -9.75 4.98
C THR A 505 23.48 -10.02 6.41
N THR A 506 23.75 -9.11 7.37
CA THR A 506 23.18 -9.22 8.73
C THR A 506 21.77 -8.63 8.71
N TYR A 507 20.81 -9.50 8.40
CA TYR A 507 19.39 -9.19 8.27
C TYR A 507 18.85 -8.56 9.57
N GLY A 508 18.43 -7.29 9.49
CA GLY A 508 17.90 -6.57 10.65
C GLY A 508 17.20 -5.27 10.26
N ARG A 509 16.26 -4.83 11.10
CA ARG A 509 15.72 -3.47 11.03
C ARG A 509 16.72 -2.53 11.69
N TRP A 510 16.90 -1.34 11.13
CA TRP A 510 17.85 -0.38 11.66
C TRP A 510 17.18 0.94 12.03
N GLU A 511 17.75 1.64 13.00
CA GLU A 511 17.45 3.03 13.31
C GLU A 511 18.66 3.89 13.02
N VAL A 512 18.51 4.93 12.19
CA VAL A 512 19.53 5.96 11.97
C VAL A 512 19.18 7.19 12.78
N ILE A 513 20.13 7.73 13.53
CA ILE A 513 19.93 8.86 14.44
C ILE A 513 20.94 9.95 14.13
N ALA A 514 20.48 11.19 13.98
CA ALA A 514 21.30 12.40 14.00
C ALA A 514 20.94 13.24 15.24
N GLN A 515 21.86 13.33 16.19
CA GLN A 515 21.73 14.11 17.41
C GLN A 515 22.42 15.46 17.26
N VAL A 516 21.74 16.57 17.57
CA VAL A 516 22.35 17.90 17.58
C VAL A 516 22.78 18.30 18.99
N GLY A 517 24.02 18.76 19.16
CA GLY A 517 24.49 19.41 20.39
C GLY A 517 24.74 18.51 21.60
N GLY A 518 24.82 17.17 21.42
CA GLY A 518 25.25 16.22 22.45
C GLY A 518 24.34 16.08 23.68
N SER A 519 23.20 16.78 23.74
CA SER A 519 22.25 16.70 24.86
C SER A 519 21.07 15.76 24.54
N SER A 520 20.51 15.13 25.57
CA SER A 520 19.39 14.18 25.44
C SER A 520 18.09 14.93 25.16
N GLY A 521 17.79 15.25 23.90
CA GLY A 521 16.51 15.89 23.54
C GLY A 521 16.33 16.21 22.07
N ASP A 522 17.39 16.63 21.37
CA ASP A 522 17.32 17.17 20.02
C ASP A 522 17.83 16.19 18.96
N PHE A 523 17.00 15.17 18.69
CA PHE A 523 17.31 14.12 17.74
C PHE A 523 16.44 14.24 16.49
N SER A 524 17.03 14.07 15.32
CA SER A 524 16.33 13.57 14.12
C SER A 524 16.66 12.10 13.95
N TRP A 525 15.70 11.30 13.47
CA TRP A 525 15.93 9.87 13.32
C TRP A 525 15.01 9.27 12.26
N LEU A 526 15.40 8.08 11.82
CA LEU A 526 14.69 7.26 10.87
C LEU A 526 14.69 5.80 11.35
N GLY A 527 13.52 5.26 11.69
CA GLY A 527 13.38 3.87 12.15
C GLY A 527 13.02 2.92 11.01
N SER A 528 13.23 1.62 11.23
CA SER A 528 13.00 0.56 10.23
C SER A 528 13.68 0.83 8.88
N TRP A 529 14.87 1.42 8.91
CA TRP A 529 15.73 1.66 7.76
C TRP A 529 16.42 0.35 7.33
N MET A 530 16.61 0.18 6.02
CA MET A 530 17.43 -0.89 5.47
C MET A 530 18.87 -0.41 5.31
N LEU A 531 19.79 -1.22 5.79
CA LEU A 531 21.21 -0.94 5.78
C LEU A 531 21.74 -0.70 4.36
N GLY A 532 22.27 0.50 4.11
CA GLY A 532 22.85 0.91 2.82
C GLY A 532 21.93 1.76 1.94
N ASP A 533 20.66 1.96 2.31
CA ASP A 533 19.78 2.92 1.63
C ASP A 533 20.17 4.36 1.99
N PRO A 534 20.11 5.31 1.06
CA PRO A 534 20.18 6.72 1.43
C PRO A 534 19.00 7.08 2.35
N CYS A 535 19.25 7.92 3.34
CA CYS A 535 18.24 8.58 4.16
C CYS A 535 18.13 10.04 3.71
N PRO A 536 17.36 10.33 2.64
CA PRO A 536 17.24 11.68 2.14
C PRO A 536 16.39 12.56 3.05
N THR A 537 16.70 13.84 3.09
CA THR A 537 15.87 14.93 3.60
C THR A 537 15.49 14.86 5.09
N MET A 538 16.31 14.24 5.94
CA MET A 538 16.09 14.21 7.39
C MET A 538 16.07 15.64 7.96
N ASP A 539 14.90 16.08 8.43
CA ASP A 539 14.70 17.46 8.89
C ASP A 539 15.39 17.74 10.22
N VAL A 540 16.28 18.74 10.23
CA VAL A 540 16.99 19.25 11.41
C VAL A 540 16.72 20.73 11.64
N THR A 541 15.74 21.31 10.94
CA THR A 541 15.46 22.75 10.93
C THR A 541 15.43 23.32 12.34
N ASP A 542 14.61 22.80 13.24
CA ASP A 542 14.45 23.39 14.58
C ASP A 542 15.58 23.04 15.56
N LYS A 543 16.54 22.20 15.14
CA LYS A 543 17.56 21.62 16.03
C LYS A 543 18.92 22.30 15.90
N VAL A 544 19.22 22.86 14.73
CA VAL A 544 20.48 23.55 14.45
C VAL A 544 20.40 25.04 14.75
N THR A 545 21.50 25.72 15.04
CA THR A 545 21.55 27.17 15.27
C THR A 545 22.23 27.86 14.11
N GLU A 546 21.66 28.94 13.58
CA GLU A 546 22.26 29.68 12.46
C GLU A 546 23.46 30.54 12.90
N GLY A 547 24.39 30.79 11.98
CA GLY A 547 25.57 31.62 12.22
C GLY A 547 26.62 30.99 13.14
N VAL A 548 26.47 29.71 13.49
CA VAL A 548 27.41 28.95 14.32
C VAL A 548 27.63 27.54 13.77
N ASP A 549 28.72 26.92 14.24
CA ASP A 549 29.04 25.53 13.98
C ASP A 549 28.14 24.61 14.81
N ASN A 550 27.41 23.74 14.14
CA ASN A 550 26.54 22.76 14.75
C ASN A 550 27.23 21.40 14.75
N VAL A 551 27.44 20.86 15.94
CA VAL A 551 27.99 19.52 16.12
C VAL A 551 26.86 18.51 16.08
N LEU A 552 26.89 17.64 15.08
CA LEU A 552 25.95 16.55 14.89
C LEU A 552 26.64 15.22 15.16
N THR A 553 26.04 14.39 16.01
CA THR A 553 26.50 13.03 16.29
C THR A 553 25.55 12.02 15.64
N PHE A 554 26.11 11.12 14.86
CA PHE A 554 25.40 10.10 14.09
C PHE A 554 25.53 8.73 14.76
N TYR A 555 24.42 8.01 14.79
CA TYR A 555 24.33 6.64 15.28
C TYR A 555 23.53 5.79 14.28
N ALA A 556 23.83 4.49 14.26
CA ALA A 556 23.00 3.48 13.64
C ALA A 556 22.84 2.32 14.61
N ASP A 557 21.60 2.02 14.94
CA ASP A 557 21.22 1.05 15.96
C ASP A 557 20.49 -0.11 15.29
N LEU A 558 20.96 -1.34 15.53
CA LEU A 558 20.29 -2.56 15.09
C LEU A 558 19.09 -2.84 16.01
N PHE A 559 17.90 -3.06 15.45
CA PHE A 559 16.77 -3.64 16.16
C PHE A 559 17.02 -5.15 16.35
N GLY A 560 17.85 -5.48 17.34
CA GLY A 560 18.35 -6.81 17.64
C GLY A 560 19.67 -6.71 18.40
N ASP A 561 20.43 -7.81 18.42
CA ASP A 561 21.77 -7.86 19.02
C ASP A 561 22.80 -8.25 17.95
N VAL A 562 23.97 -7.63 17.97
CA VAL A 562 25.08 -8.04 17.12
C VAL A 562 25.57 -9.42 17.58
N GLY A 563 25.75 -10.35 16.63
CA GLY A 563 26.12 -11.73 16.96
C GLY A 563 27.49 -11.84 17.65
N GLY A 564 27.50 -12.31 18.90
CA GLY A 564 28.70 -12.50 19.72
C GLY A 564 28.46 -12.03 21.15
N ALA A 565 28.73 -12.87 22.16
CA ALA A 565 28.49 -12.49 23.55
C ALA A 565 29.56 -11.49 24.02
N HIS A 566 29.22 -10.21 24.10
CA HIS A 566 30.07 -9.12 24.60
C HIS A 566 29.31 -8.35 25.68
N SER A 567 30.03 -7.68 26.60
CA SER A 567 29.42 -6.88 27.68
C SER A 567 29.47 -5.37 27.42
N ASP A 568 30.00 -4.99 26.27
CA ASP A 568 30.26 -3.63 25.83
C ASP A 568 30.28 -3.58 24.28
N CYS A 569 30.59 -2.42 23.71
CA CYS A 569 30.68 -2.26 22.25
C CYS A 569 31.93 -2.90 21.63
N THR A 570 32.75 -3.66 22.38
CA THR A 570 33.93 -4.32 21.81
C THR A 570 33.48 -5.38 20.81
N GLY A 571 33.98 -5.33 19.58
CA GLY A 571 33.58 -6.25 18.51
C GLY A 571 32.40 -5.78 17.67
N HIS A 572 31.76 -4.66 18.04
CA HIS A 572 30.78 -4.03 17.16
C HIS A 572 31.48 -3.44 15.92
N PRO A 573 30.87 -3.60 14.75
CA PRO A 573 31.45 -3.14 13.49
C PRO A 573 31.47 -1.62 13.39
N THR A 574 32.46 -1.11 12.65
CA THR A 574 32.56 0.31 12.30
C THR A 574 31.96 0.59 10.93
N ALA A 575 31.49 1.82 10.75
CA ALA A 575 30.79 2.28 9.57
C ALA A 575 31.23 3.70 9.23
N ASN A 576 31.27 4.03 7.94
CA ASN A 576 31.46 5.40 7.50
C ASN A 576 30.11 6.02 7.19
N VAL A 577 29.78 7.13 7.83
CA VAL A 577 28.62 7.94 7.46
C VAL A 577 29.09 9.15 6.67
N SER A 578 28.42 9.42 5.56
CA SER A 578 28.46 10.68 4.84
C SER A 578 27.13 11.39 5.04
N ALA A 579 27.17 12.69 5.35
CA ALA A 579 25.95 13.47 5.53
C ALA A 579 26.08 14.82 4.81
N THR A 580 25.06 15.15 4.02
CA THR A 580 24.96 16.40 3.27
C THR A 580 23.85 17.25 3.86
N MET A 581 24.19 18.41 4.42
CA MET A 581 23.22 19.40 4.91
C MET A 581 22.81 20.32 3.78
N ARG A 582 21.49 20.43 3.54
CA ARG A 582 20.88 21.30 2.52
C ARG A 582 19.98 22.34 3.16
N PHE A 583 19.86 23.49 2.48
CA PHE A 583 19.12 24.65 2.97
C PHE A 583 18.08 25.10 1.96
N TRP A 584 16.83 25.11 2.38
CA TRP A 584 15.70 25.37 1.51
C TRP A 584 14.84 26.52 2.03
N LYS A 585 14.21 27.23 1.11
CA LYS A 585 13.17 28.23 1.38
C LYS A 585 11.93 27.95 0.55
N ARG A 586 10.76 28.39 1.03
CA ARG A 586 9.52 28.31 0.25
C ARG A 586 9.47 29.42 -0.81
N LEU A 587 9.05 29.07 -2.02
CA LEU A 587 8.94 30.01 -3.14
C LEU A 587 7.69 30.90 -3.08
N PHE A 588 6.66 30.49 -2.33
CA PHE A 588 5.38 31.20 -2.23
C PHE A 588 4.81 31.14 -0.80
N GLU A 589 4.16 32.22 -0.36
CA GLU A 589 3.21 32.16 0.76
C GLU A 589 1.90 31.50 0.26
N PRO A 590 1.33 30.53 0.99
CA PRO A 590 0.07 29.88 0.58
C PRO A 590 -1.14 30.83 0.62
#